data_AF-A8YEU6-F1
#
_entry.id   AF-A8YEU6-F1
#
_cell.length_a   1.000
_cell.length_b   1.000
_cell.length_c   1.000
_cell.angle_alpha   90.00
_cell.angle_beta   90.00
_cell.angle_gamma   90.00
#
_symmetry.space_group_name_H-M   'P 1'
#
loop_
_entity.id
_entity.type
_entity.pdbx_description
1 polymer ?
#
loop_
_entity_poly.entity_id
_entity_poly.type
_entity_poly.pdbx_seq_one_letter_code
_entity_poly.pdbx_strand_id
1 'polypeptide(L)'
;MTSPAVDRVYQGQFGEFTITDSDRLGVRLYRLGLNLAAFSFAVATIIVLTRPQLLPLTNLLYMGFCLGLGISLLTIHIYLIPLHRLLQFFWLIGAITSLIFSLYSHLSPLEFVYNHPVSLFGVGFIFASLTGIYFK
;
A
#
# COMPACT_ATOMS: atom_id res chain seq x y z
N MET A 1 18.15 27.39 -19.73
CA MET A 1 18.35 28.14 -18.47
C MET A 1 17.04 28.07 -17.70
N THR A 2 16.88 27.11 -16.78
CA THR A 2 15.70 27.03 -15.92
C THR A 2 15.92 27.98 -14.75
N SER A 3 15.08 29.03 -14.66
CA SER A 3 15.05 29.94 -13.52
C SER A 3 14.90 29.13 -12.21
N PRO A 4 15.63 29.46 -11.13
CA PRO A 4 15.39 28.81 -9.85
C PRO A 4 13.94 29.11 -9.46
N ALA A 5 13.17 28.06 -9.18
CA ALA A 5 11.80 28.20 -8.72
C ALA A 5 11.85 28.90 -7.35
N VAL A 6 11.47 30.18 -7.30
CA VAL A 6 11.28 30.88 -6.03
C VAL A 6 10.16 30.14 -5.30
N ASP A 7 10.47 29.56 -4.14
CA ASP A 7 9.49 28.86 -3.31
C ASP A 7 8.34 29.84 -2.99
N ARG A 8 7.17 29.58 -3.57
CA ARG A 8 5.97 30.38 -3.28
C ARG A 8 5.61 30.18 -1.81
N VAL A 9 5.54 31.29 -1.08
CA VAL A 9 5.01 31.35 0.28
C VAL A 9 3.48 31.40 0.19
N TYR A 10 2.82 30.47 0.87
CA TYR A 10 1.36 30.39 0.97
C TYR A 10 0.93 30.85 2.35
N GLN A 11 -0.20 31.54 2.42
CA GLN A 11 -0.83 31.90 3.70
C GLN A 11 -1.79 30.80 4.13
N GLY A 12 -1.48 30.13 5.24
CA GLY A 12 -2.34 29.14 5.87
C GLY A 12 -3.06 29.70 7.10
N GLN A 13 -4.02 28.95 7.62
CA GLN A 13 -4.74 29.30 8.86
C GLN A 13 -3.82 29.40 10.08
N PHE A 14 -2.68 28.71 10.06
CA PHE A 14 -1.70 28.66 11.15
C PHE A 14 -0.41 29.43 10.84
N GLY A 15 -0.42 30.29 9.82
CA GLY A 15 0.73 31.08 9.38
C GLY A 15 1.22 30.72 7.98
N GLU A 16 2.35 31.32 7.61
CA GLU A 16 2.98 31.11 6.32
C GLU A 16 3.62 29.73 6.21
N PHE A 17 3.47 29.10 5.05
CA PHE A 17 4.14 27.84 4.74
C PHE A 17 4.61 27.81 3.30
N THR A 18 5.65 27.03 3.03
CA THR A 18 6.15 26.75 1.68
C THR A 18 5.93 25.28 1.35
N ILE A 19 5.69 24.98 0.07
CA ILE A 19 5.55 23.60 -0.41
C ILE A 19 6.82 23.27 -1.18
N THR A 20 7.66 22.42 -0.60
CA THR A 20 8.91 21.99 -1.20
C THR A 20 8.68 20.99 -2.33
N ASP A 21 9.68 20.80 -3.19
CA ASP A 21 9.63 19.76 -4.22
C ASP A 21 9.54 18.35 -3.62
N SER A 22 10.13 18.11 -2.45
CA SER A 22 9.98 16.87 -1.69
C SER A 22 8.53 16.62 -1.29
N ASP A 23 7.79 17.64 -0.85
CA ASP A 23 6.37 17.50 -0.51
C ASP A 23 5.55 17.11 -1.72
N ARG A 24 5.83 17.73 -2.88
CA ARG A 24 5.17 17.42 -4.15
C ARG A 24 5.48 16.01 -4.63
N LEU A 25 6.72 15.56 -4.46
CA LEU A 25 7.14 14.20 -4.80
C LEU A 25 6.45 13.18 -3.90
N GLY A 26 6.41 13.41 -2.58
CA GLY A 26 5.70 12.54 -1.64
C GLY A 26 4.22 12.40 -1.99
N VAL A 27 3.55 13.52 -2.33
CA VAL A 27 2.15 13.50 -2.77
C VAL A 27 1.93 12.66 -4.03
N ARG A 28 2.81 12.78 -5.03
CA ARG A 28 2.72 11.99 -6.26
C ARG A 28 2.96 10.51 -6.00
N LEU A 29 4.01 10.17 -5.25
CA LEU A 29 4.37 8.79 -4.97
C LEU A 29 3.28 8.07 -4.18
N TYR A 30 2.67 8.70 -3.16
CA TYR A 30 1.62 8.02 -2.41
C TYR A 30 0.40 7.74 -3.31
N ARG A 31 0.00 8.69 -4.16
CA ARG A 31 -1.14 8.51 -5.07
C ARG A 31 -0.86 7.41 -6.09
N LEU A 32 0.36 7.38 -6.64
CA LEU A 32 0.75 6.33 -7.58
C LEU A 32 0.78 4.96 -6.90
N GLY A 33 1.31 4.86 -5.68
CA GLY A 33 1.30 3.63 -4.88
C GLY A 33 -0.13 3.14 -4.60
N LEU A 34 -1.03 4.04 -4.21
CA LEU A 34 -2.43 3.69 -3.95
C LEU A 34 -3.18 3.28 -5.23
N ASN A 35 -2.93 3.94 -6.35
CA ASN A 35 -3.49 3.55 -7.65
C ASN A 35 -2.96 2.17 -8.09
N LEU A 36 -1.67 1.90 -7.91
CA LEU A 36 -1.09 0.59 -8.19
C LEU A 36 -1.73 -0.50 -7.33
N ALA A 37 -1.93 -0.22 -6.04
CA ALA A 37 -2.60 -1.14 -5.13
C ALA A 37 -4.05 -1.41 -5.57
N ALA A 38 -4.83 -0.35 -5.80
CA ALA A 38 -6.22 -0.45 -6.24
C ALA A 38 -6.36 -1.18 -7.57
N PHE A 39 -5.50 -0.87 -8.55
CA PHE A 39 -5.49 -1.52 -9.85
C PHE A 39 -5.17 -3.00 -9.73
N SER A 40 -4.13 -3.36 -8.98
CA SER A 40 -3.74 -4.75 -8.78
C SER A 40 -4.85 -5.56 -8.11
N PHE A 41 -5.50 -4.99 -7.09
CA PHE A 41 -6.64 -5.59 -6.41
C PHE A 41 -7.82 -5.79 -7.37
N ALA A 42 -8.21 -4.75 -8.11
CA ALA A 42 -9.34 -4.81 -9.05
C ALA A 42 -9.13 -5.88 -10.13
N VAL A 43 -7.95 -5.93 -10.74
CA VAL A 43 -7.61 -6.94 -11.76
C VAL A 43 -7.62 -8.34 -11.15
N ALA A 44 -7.07 -8.52 -9.95
CA ALA A 44 -7.10 -9.81 -9.27
C ALA A 44 -8.52 -10.28 -8.98
N THR A 45 -9.41 -9.39 -8.50
CA THR A 45 -10.83 -9.70 -8.28
C THR A 45 -11.52 -10.12 -9.57
N ILE A 46 -11.31 -9.41 -10.68
CA ILE A 46 -11.88 -9.77 -11.99
C ILE A 46 -11.40 -11.15 -12.42
N ILE A 47 -10.11 -11.45 -12.27
CA ILE A 47 -9.55 -12.77 -12.60
C ILE A 47 -10.21 -13.88 -11.79
N VAL A 48 -10.30 -13.70 -10.47
CA VAL A 48 -10.91 -14.71 -9.56
C VAL A 48 -12.37 -14.98 -9.94
N LEU A 49 -13.13 -13.95 -10.32
CA LEU A 49 -14.55 -14.09 -10.64
C LEU A 49 -14.84 -14.59 -12.06
N THR A 50 -13.94 -14.38 -13.02
CA THR A 50 -14.25 -14.60 -14.45
C THR A 50 -13.29 -15.53 -15.18
N ARG A 51 -12.05 -15.69 -14.71
CA ARG A 51 -10.96 -16.37 -15.45
C ARG A 51 -10.14 -17.28 -14.51
N PRO A 52 -10.66 -18.44 -14.09
CA PRO A 52 -9.94 -19.34 -13.19
C PRO A 52 -8.60 -19.84 -13.76
N GLN A 53 -8.45 -19.85 -15.08
CA GLN A 53 -7.19 -20.21 -15.76
C GLN A 53 -6.04 -19.23 -15.47
N LEU A 54 -6.35 -17.99 -15.08
CA LEU A 54 -5.37 -16.94 -14.81
C LEU A 54 -5.08 -16.78 -13.30
N LEU A 55 -5.58 -17.69 -12.44
CA LEU A 55 -5.32 -17.64 -11.00
C LEU A 55 -3.84 -17.53 -10.62
N PRO A 56 -2.86 -18.16 -11.31
CA PRO A 56 -1.45 -17.97 -11.00
C PRO A 56 -0.97 -16.51 -11.11
N LEU A 57 -1.60 -15.69 -11.97
CA LEU A 57 -1.25 -14.27 -12.11
C LEU A 57 -1.62 -13.45 -10.87
N THR A 58 -2.56 -13.93 -10.04
CA THR A 58 -2.97 -13.24 -8.81
C THR A 58 -1.84 -13.12 -7.80
N ASN A 59 -0.81 -13.98 -7.84
CA ASN A 59 0.39 -13.84 -7.02
C ASN A 59 1.15 -12.55 -7.34
N LEU A 60 1.37 -12.28 -8.63
CA LEU A 60 2.07 -11.08 -9.05
C LEU A 60 1.25 -9.82 -8.73
N LEU A 61 -0.07 -9.88 -8.94
CA LEU A 61 -0.98 -8.80 -8.58
C LEU A 61 -1.01 -8.56 -7.07
N TYR A 62 -0.98 -9.61 -6.26
CA TYR A 62 -0.92 -9.49 -4.81
C TYR A 62 0.41 -8.87 -4.35
N MET A 63 1.55 -9.25 -4.95
CA MET A 63 2.83 -8.58 -4.69
C MET A 63 2.77 -7.10 -5.08
N GLY A 64 2.20 -6.78 -6.25
CA GLY A 64 1.98 -5.41 -6.71
C GLY A 64 1.11 -4.60 -5.74
N PHE A 65 0.06 -5.23 -5.20
CA PHE A 65 -0.79 -4.64 -4.16
C PHE A 65 -0.01 -4.31 -2.89
N CYS A 66 0.74 -5.28 -2.34
CA CYS A 66 1.56 -5.08 -1.15
C CYS A 66 2.61 -3.99 -1.34
N LEU A 67 3.29 -3.96 -2.50
CA LEU A 67 4.30 -2.95 -2.82
C LEU A 67 3.68 -1.56 -2.99
N GLY A 68 2.59 -1.44 -3.75
CA GLY A 68 1.89 -0.17 -3.94
C GLY A 68 1.38 0.40 -2.61
N LEU A 69 0.84 -0.46 -1.74
CA LEU A 69 0.40 -0.10 -0.40
C LEU A 69 1.57 0.36 0.48
N GLY A 70 2.71 -0.36 0.44
CA GLY A 70 3.93 0.02 1.15
C GLY A 70 4.48 1.37 0.71
N ILE A 71 4.60 1.61 -0.61
CA ILE A 71 5.01 2.91 -1.17
C ILE A 71 4.08 4.01 -0.67
N SER A 72 2.76 3.78 -0.70
CA SER A 72 1.78 4.73 -0.20
C SER A 72 1.99 5.03 1.28
N LEU A 73 2.14 4.01 2.13
CA LEU A 73 2.34 4.18 3.57
C LEU A 73 3.66 4.85 3.93
N LEU A 74 4.71 4.69 3.13
CA LEU A 74 6.01 5.33 3.38
C LEU A 74 6.03 6.80 2.95
N THR A 75 5.19 7.19 1.98
CA THR A 75 5.21 8.53 1.37
C THR A 75 4.04 9.42 1.79
N ILE A 76 2.99 8.84 2.36
CA ILE A 76 1.86 9.58 2.91
C ILE A 76 2.28 10.34 4.17
N HIS A 77 1.96 11.63 4.21
CA HIS A 77 2.14 12.44 5.40
C HIS A 77 0.87 12.34 6.27
N ILE A 78 0.94 11.60 7.37
CA ILE A 78 -0.13 11.46 8.37
C ILE A 78 0.30 12.21 9.63
N TYR A 79 -0.54 13.13 10.12
CA TYR A 79 -0.21 13.97 11.28
C TYR A 79 -0.11 13.18 12.60
N LEU A 80 -0.91 12.11 12.75
CA LEU A 80 -0.90 11.25 13.93
C LEU A 80 0.22 10.19 13.80
N ILE A 81 1.44 10.57 14.21
CA ILE A 81 2.65 9.74 14.07
C ILE A 81 2.50 8.33 14.69
N PRO A 82 1.98 8.15 15.92
CA PRO A 82 1.73 6.82 16.47
C PRO A 82 0.87 5.91 15.58
N LEU A 83 -0.22 6.44 15.02
CA LEU A 83 -1.09 5.71 14.10
C LEU A 83 -0.33 5.36 12.82
N HIS A 84 0.39 6.33 12.24
CA HIS A 84 1.16 6.10 11.02
C HIS A 84 2.15 4.94 11.16
N ARG A 85 2.89 4.89 12.27
CA ARG A 85 3.82 3.79 12.56
C ARG A 85 3.11 2.45 12.75
N LEU A 86 1.98 2.44 13.47
CA LEU A 86 1.17 1.23 13.66
C LEU A 86 0.76 0.63 12.31
N LEU A 87 0.34 1.45 11.36
CA LEU A 87 -0.05 1.00 10.02
C LEU A 87 1.13 0.42 9.23
N GLN A 88 2.32 1.04 9.35
CA GLN A 88 3.54 0.50 8.75
C GLN A 88 3.91 -0.86 9.35
N PHE A 89 3.75 -1.02 10.67
CA PHE A 89 3.94 -2.32 11.33
C PHE A 89 2.94 -3.36 10.85
N PHE A 90 1.66 -3.02 10.75
CA PHE A 90 0.64 -3.93 10.22
C PHE A 90 0.94 -4.35 8.79
N TRP A 91 1.33 -3.41 7.93
CA TRP A 91 1.76 -3.72 6.57
C TRP A 91 2.96 -4.68 6.56
N LEU A 92 3.98 -4.40 7.38
CA LEU A 92 5.20 -5.20 7.45
C LEU A 92 4.90 -6.63 7.95
N ILE A 93 4.11 -6.77 9.01
CA ILE A 93 3.70 -8.08 9.54
C ILE A 93 2.99 -8.88 8.45
N GLY A 94 1.95 -8.31 7.84
CA GLY A 94 1.18 -9.04 6.83
C GLY A 94 2.00 -9.37 5.57
N ALA A 95 2.90 -8.49 5.14
CA ALA A 95 3.79 -8.71 4.00
C ALA A 95 4.78 -9.85 4.28
N ILE A 96 5.43 -9.83 5.44
CA ILE A 96 6.36 -10.89 5.87
C ILE A 96 5.63 -12.22 6.01
N THR A 97 4.47 -12.24 6.66
CA THR A 97 3.71 -13.48 6.83
C THR A 97 3.25 -14.04 5.48
N SER A 98 2.82 -13.18 4.55
CA SER A 98 2.47 -13.62 3.19
C SER A 98 3.66 -14.23 2.45
N LEU A 99 4.85 -13.63 2.60
CA LEU A 99 6.08 -14.15 2.01
C LEU A 99 6.43 -15.52 2.60
N ILE A 100 6.37 -15.66 3.93
CA ILE A 100 6.64 -16.93 4.62
C ILE A 100 5.70 -18.04 4.11
N PHE A 101 4.40 -17.75 4.00
CA PHE A 101 3.44 -18.74 3.51
C PHE A 101 3.67 -19.14 2.05
N SER A 102 4.01 -18.17 1.20
CA SER A 102 4.34 -18.44 -0.21
C SER A 102 5.59 -19.33 -0.34
N LEU A 103 6.60 -19.13 0.52
CA LEU A 103 7.83 -19.94 0.50
C LEU A 103 7.61 -21.33 1.10
N TYR A 104 6.78 -21.46 2.14
CA TYR A 104 6.58 -22.72 2.86
C TYR A 104 5.66 -23.70 2.12
N SER A 105 4.59 -23.19 1.49
CA SER A 105 3.54 -24.05 0.95
C SER A 105 3.70 -24.36 -0.55
N HIS A 106 4.60 -23.67 -1.27
CA HIS A 106 4.62 -23.62 -2.74
C HIS A 106 3.28 -23.22 -3.39
N LEU A 107 2.27 -22.87 -2.60
CA LEU A 107 0.96 -22.41 -3.04
C LEU A 107 0.95 -20.89 -3.16
N SER A 108 -0.03 -20.39 -3.91
CA SER A 108 -0.35 -18.95 -3.89
C SER A 108 -0.78 -18.52 -2.48
N PRO A 109 -0.48 -17.28 -2.02
CA PRO A 109 -0.99 -16.78 -0.75
C PRO A 109 -2.52 -16.86 -0.67
N LEU A 110 -3.21 -16.64 -1.78
CA LEU A 110 -4.67 -16.74 -1.86
C LEU A 110 -5.17 -18.16 -1.58
N GLU A 111 -4.57 -19.17 -2.22
CA GLU A 111 -4.91 -20.58 -2.05
C GLU A 111 -4.52 -21.10 -0.67
N PHE A 112 -3.38 -20.65 -0.14
CA PHE A 112 -2.97 -20.98 1.22
C PHE A 112 -3.97 -20.47 2.25
N VAL A 113 -4.42 -19.21 2.11
CA VAL A 113 -5.41 -18.61 3.03
C VAL A 113 -6.76 -19.32 2.93
N TYR A 114 -7.17 -19.69 1.72
CA TYR A 114 -8.40 -20.44 1.49
C TYR A 114 -8.38 -21.80 2.21
N ASN A 115 -7.27 -22.52 2.14
CA ASN A 115 -7.13 -23.84 2.78
C ASN A 115 -6.83 -23.76 4.29
N HIS A 116 -6.26 -22.66 4.76
CA HIS A 116 -5.86 -22.46 6.16
C HIS A 116 -6.38 -21.13 6.70
N PRO A 117 -7.65 -21.02 7.12
CA PRO A 117 -8.26 -19.74 7.50
C PRO A 117 -7.58 -19.06 8.70
N VAL A 118 -6.89 -19.81 9.57
CA VAL A 118 -6.11 -19.26 10.69
C VAL A 118 -4.96 -18.35 10.20
N SER A 119 -4.49 -18.54 8.97
CA SER A 119 -3.49 -17.69 8.32
C SER A 119 -3.92 -16.22 8.16
N LEU A 120 -5.23 -15.93 8.25
CA LEU A 120 -5.78 -14.57 8.26
C LEU A 120 -5.25 -13.73 9.43
N PHE A 121 -4.90 -14.35 10.57
CA PHE A 121 -4.28 -13.63 11.67
C PHE A 121 -2.86 -13.12 11.35
N GLY A 122 -2.24 -13.58 10.27
CA GLY A 122 -1.01 -13.02 9.74
C GLY A 122 -1.25 -12.11 8.55
N VAL A 123 -1.78 -12.67 7.46
CA VAL A 123 -2.00 -11.95 6.19
C VAL A 123 -2.99 -10.79 6.33
N GLY A 124 -4.00 -10.94 7.21
CA GLY A 124 -5.03 -9.93 7.47
C GLY A 124 -4.49 -8.59 7.96
N PHE A 125 -3.29 -8.55 8.54
CA PHE A 125 -2.64 -7.30 8.94
C PHE A 125 -2.36 -6.36 7.75
N ILE A 126 -2.20 -6.87 6.52
CA ILE A 126 -2.15 -6.01 5.33
C ILE A 126 -3.46 -5.22 5.17
N PHE A 127 -4.62 -5.86 5.35
CA PHE A 127 -5.91 -5.17 5.26
C PHE A 127 -6.14 -4.23 6.45
N ALA A 128 -5.64 -4.59 7.65
CA ALA A 128 -5.64 -3.67 8.78
C ALA A 128 -4.83 -2.39 8.47
N SER A 129 -3.68 -2.50 7.80
CA SER A 129 -2.89 -1.33 7.40
C SER A 129 -3.60 -0.42 6.38
N LEU A 130 -4.51 -0.96 5.57
CA LEU A 130 -5.29 -0.20 4.59
C LEU A 130 -6.30 0.75 5.28
N THR A 131 -6.84 0.37 6.43
CA THR A 131 -7.84 1.19 7.17
C THR A 131 -7.31 2.57 7.54
N GLY A 132 -6.00 2.66 7.79
CA GLY A 132 -5.32 3.87 8.18
C GLY A 132 -5.29 4.98 7.13
N ILE A 133 -5.43 4.64 5.85
CA ILE A 133 -5.36 5.61 4.75
C ILE A 133 -6.53 6.60 4.81
N TYR A 134 -7.67 6.20 5.39
CA TYR A 134 -8.85 7.05 5.56
C TYR A 134 -8.70 8.13 6.65
N PHE A 135 -7.69 8.02 7.53
CA PHE A 135 -7.45 8.97 8.63
C PHE A 135 -6.47 10.10 8.26
N LYS A 136 -6.09 10.23 6.98
CA LYS A 136 -5.35 11.39 6.48
C LYS A 136 -6.25 12.62 6.41
#